data_AF-A0A519ZIF3-F1
#
_entry.id   AF-A0A519ZIF3-F1
#
_cell.length_a   1.000
_cell.length_b   1.000
_cell.length_c   1.000
_cell.angle_alpha   90.00
_cell.angle_beta   90.00
_cell.angle_gamma   90.00
#
_symmetry.space_group_name_H-M   'P 1'
#
loop_
_entity.id
_entity.type
_entity.pdbx_description
1 polymer ?
#
loop_
_entity_poly.entity_id
_entity_poly.type
_entity_poly.pdbx_seq_one_letter_code
_entity_poly.pdbx_strand_id
1 'polypeptide(L)'
;MNRYAWWKYLIIAAALLVGIVYTLPNFFGEAPAVQLSSGKSTVKIGPDTVPRVEAVLKEAGITPDFVEFDNGSIKARLADTDTQLKARDAITRAFNPNADDPQYIVALNLLSRSPRWLSMMRVAVIEPRPMYLGLDLRGGVHFLMQVDMKAAVTQKVEGMAGDVRTLLRDKDIRHAGIRRDGDTIIVRFRDEATRTAAMNALTDGLPDELWSNGPDGGGGGDLALIGQLKPQSVRNIQDQALKQNITTLHNRINELGVAEPVIQQQGIDRVVVQLPGVQDTARAKDIIGRTATLEIRMVEAHLNNDPQVRDFNPGKVEGAIKGIVPAGTELMYSRRDGREEPLLLSKQVVFSGNNLTGADATIDQQNSGSLVSVTLDAQGGAAMRAATREGVKRRMAVVLIEKGKPEVLTAPTIQSELSNRFQISGMKSPEEANDLALLMRAGSLAAPMEIIEERTVGPSLGADNIRMGFDSLMYGFIAISVFMMLYYLLFGVFSTIALTVNLLLLVAVLSMLQATL
;
A
#
# COMPACT_ATOMS: atom_id res chain seq x y z
N MET A 1 -41.08 -19.39 -41.81
CA MET A 1 -41.83 -18.21 -41.30
C MET A 1 -40.91 -17.45 -40.33
N ASN A 2 -40.02 -16.61 -40.86
CA ASN A 2 -39.02 -15.89 -40.06
C ASN A 2 -39.57 -14.50 -39.73
N ARG A 3 -39.98 -14.28 -38.47
CA ARG A 3 -40.68 -13.04 -38.05
C ARG A 3 -39.76 -11.84 -37.79
N TYR A 4 -38.44 -12.06 -37.75
CA TYR A 4 -37.44 -11.02 -37.45
C TYR A 4 -36.45 -10.82 -38.59
N ALA A 5 -35.95 -9.60 -38.74
CA ALA A 5 -34.90 -9.27 -39.70
C ALA A 5 -33.59 -9.99 -39.37
N TRP A 6 -32.81 -10.35 -40.39
CA TRP A 6 -31.58 -11.15 -40.26
C TRP A 6 -30.55 -10.56 -39.27
N TRP A 7 -30.46 -9.22 -39.19
CA TRP A 7 -29.57 -8.53 -38.26
C TRP A 7 -29.95 -8.76 -36.79
N LYS A 8 -31.23 -9.01 -36.47
CA LYS A 8 -31.67 -9.36 -35.10
C LYS A 8 -31.13 -10.73 -34.69
N TYR A 9 -31.14 -11.69 -35.61
CA TYR A 9 -30.54 -13.00 -35.35
C TYR A 9 -29.02 -12.92 -35.20
N LEU A 10 -28.37 -12.01 -35.94
CA LEU A 10 -26.94 -11.75 -35.79
C LEU A 10 -26.61 -11.15 -34.42
N ILE A 11 -27.41 -10.20 -33.93
CA ILE A 11 -27.28 -9.65 -32.57
C ILE A 11 -27.47 -10.75 -31.51
N ILE A 12 -28.49 -11.61 -31.67
CA ILE A 12 -28.74 -12.71 -30.74
C ILE A 12 -27.55 -13.69 -30.74
N ALA A 13 -27.03 -14.05 -31.91
CA ALA A 13 -25.87 -14.94 -32.03
C ALA A 13 -24.61 -14.32 -31.40
N ALA A 14 -24.39 -13.02 -31.60
CA ALA A 14 -23.29 -12.30 -30.95
C ALA A 14 -23.43 -12.27 -29.42
N ALA A 15 -24.64 -11.96 -28.91
CA ALA A 15 -24.93 -11.95 -27.48
C ALA A 15 -24.73 -13.34 -26.85
N LEU A 16 -25.15 -14.41 -27.53
CA LEU A 16 -24.93 -15.79 -27.11
C LEU A 16 -23.44 -16.16 -27.07
N LEU A 17 -22.68 -15.78 -28.10
CA LEU A 17 -21.26 -16.05 -28.16
C LEU A 17 -20.51 -15.33 -27.03
N VAL A 18 -20.82 -14.05 -26.79
CA VAL A 18 -20.29 -13.30 -25.64
C VAL A 18 -20.70 -13.98 -24.34
N GLY A 19 -21.98 -14.34 -24.18
CA GLY A 19 -22.46 -15.04 -23.01
C GLY A 19 -21.67 -16.32 -22.71
N ILE A 20 -21.45 -17.16 -23.72
CA ILE A 20 -20.70 -18.43 -23.56
C ILE A 20 -19.25 -18.16 -23.13
N VAL A 21 -18.59 -17.20 -23.78
CA VAL A 21 -17.17 -16.88 -23.49
C VAL A 21 -16.98 -16.37 -22.06
N TYR A 22 -17.87 -15.50 -21.57
CA TYR A 22 -17.76 -14.93 -20.22
C TYR A 22 -18.30 -15.87 -19.12
N THR A 23 -19.19 -16.81 -19.46
CA THR A 23 -19.63 -17.83 -18.49
C THR A 23 -18.62 -18.96 -18.30
N LEU A 24 -17.93 -19.38 -19.37
CA LEU A 24 -17.02 -20.53 -19.34
C LEU A 24 -16.00 -20.52 -18.18
N PRO A 25 -15.28 -19.41 -17.87
CA PRO A 25 -14.26 -19.41 -16.83
C PRO A 25 -14.80 -19.83 -15.45
N ASN A 26 -16.07 -19.54 -15.16
CA ASN A 26 -16.71 -19.85 -13.89
C ASN A 26 -16.87 -21.35 -13.63
N PHE A 27 -16.79 -22.19 -14.67
CA PHE A 27 -16.94 -23.65 -14.53
C PHE A 27 -15.62 -24.38 -14.24
N PHE A 28 -14.47 -23.72 -14.35
CA PHE A 28 -13.17 -24.37 -14.15
C PHE A 28 -12.72 -24.42 -12.68
N GLY A 29 -13.30 -23.59 -11.82
CA GLY A 29 -12.90 -23.49 -10.41
C GLY A 29 -11.47 -23.01 -10.23
N GLU A 30 -10.84 -23.41 -9.12
CA GLU A 30 -9.50 -22.94 -8.72
C GLU A 30 -8.47 -24.06 -8.69
N ALA A 31 -7.20 -23.69 -8.80
CA ALA A 31 -6.05 -24.56 -8.70
C ALA A 31 -5.02 -23.99 -7.71
N PRO A 32 -4.33 -24.85 -6.94
CA PRO A 32 -3.22 -24.46 -6.09
C PRO A 32 -2.14 -23.70 -6.89
N ALA A 33 -1.63 -22.62 -6.32
CA ALA A 33 -0.58 -21.83 -6.93
C ALA A 33 0.41 -21.31 -5.89
N VAL A 34 1.65 -21.11 -6.32
CA VAL A 34 2.65 -20.40 -5.52
C VAL A 34 2.90 -19.06 -6.16
N GLN A 35 2.90 -18.01 -5.33
CA GLN A 35 3.18 -16.66 -5.76
C GLN A 35 4.46 -16.16 -5.13
N LEU A 36 5.33 -15.59 -5.96
CA LEU A 36 6.53 -14.89 -5.57
C LEU A 36 6.27 -13.39 -5.77
N SER A 37 6.18 -12.65 -4.68
CA SER A 37 6.09 -11.19 -4.66
C SER A 37 7.35 -10.60 -4.00
N SER A 38 7.55 -9.30 -4.18
CA SER A 38 8.63 -8.63 -3.47
C SER A 38 8.30 -8.55 -1.98
N GLY A 39 9.29 -8.85 -1.12
CA GLY A 39 9.16 -8.71 0.33
C GLY A 39 9.63 -7.37 0.87
N LYS A 40 10.20 -6.52 0.02
CA LYS A 40 10.73 -5.20 0.35
C LYS A 40 10.40 -4.21 -0.74
N SER A 41 10.03 -2.99 -0.38
CA SER A 41 9.61 -1.99 -1.37
C SER A 41 10.74 -1.57 -2.34
N THR A 42 12.01 -1.83 -2.01
CA THR A 42 13.16 -1.57 -2.91
C THR A 42 13.43 -2.69 -3.91
N VAL A 43 12.93 -3.89 -3.64
CA VAL A 43 13.11 -5.04 -4.53
C VAL A 43 11.91 -5.06 -5.48
N LYS A 44 12.15 -5.08 -6.79
CA LYS A 44 11.10 -5.26 -7.79
C LYS A 44 11.29 -6.59 -8.49
N ILE A 45 10.20 -7.29 -8.74
CA ILE A 45 10.18 -8.50 -9.56
C ILE A 45 9.80 -8.09 -10.98
N GLY A 46 10.51 -8.61 -11.97
CA GLY A 46 10.21 -8.43 -13.38
C GLY A 46 9.97 -9.75 -14.12
N PRO A 47 9.55 -9.68 -15.39
CA PRO A 47 9.37 -10.84 -16.26
C PRO A 47 10.65 -11.68 -16.45
N ASP A 48 11.82 -11.05 -16.27
CA ASP A 48 13.15 -11.68 -16.31
C ASP A 48 13.37 -12.69 -15.18
N THR A 49 12.58 -12.63 -14.11
CA THR A 49 12.67 -13.57 -12.98
C THR A 49 11.90 -14.88 -13.25
N VAL A 50 11.02 -14.93 -14.26
CA VAL A 50 10.21 -16.12 -14.60
C VAL A 50 11.09 -17.35 -14.92
N PRO A 51 12.12 -17.27 -15.79
CA PRO A 51 12.97 -18.42 -16.09
C PRO A 51 13.72 -18.95 -14.87
N ARG A 52 14.04 -18.08 -13.90
CA ARG A 52 14.70 -18.48 -12.66
C ARG A 52 13.76 -19.28 -11.77
N VAL A 53 12.50 -18.88 -11.67
CA VAL A 53 11.47 -19.65 -10.94
C VAL A 53 11.24 -21.01 -11.60
N GLU A 54 11.13 -21.05 -12.94
CA GLU A 54 10.99 -22.31 -13.68
C GLU A 54 12.18 -23.25 -13.46
N ALA A 55 13.41 -22.73 -13.44
CA ALA A 55 14.61 -23.52 -13.18
C ALA A 55 14.58 -24.15 -11.77
N VAL A 56 14.21 -23.37 -10.75
CA VAL A 56 14.10 -23.86 -9.36
C VAL A 56 13.03 -24.95 -9.24
N LEU A 57 11.87 -24.77 -9.86
CA LEU A 57 10.81 -25.77 -9.86
C LEU A 57 11.26 -27.06 -10.57
N LYS A 58 11.95 -26.94 -11.70
CA LYS A 58 12.49 -28.08 -12.44
C LYS A 58 13.54 -28.86 -11.65
N GLU A 59 14.43 -28.16 -10.94
CA GLU A 59 15.43 -28.79 -10.05
C GLU A 59 14.77 -29.56 -8.90
N ALA A 60 13.65 -29.05 -8.39
CA ALA A 60 12.84 -29.73 -7.38
C ALA A 60 11.97 -30.88 -7.94
N GLY A 61 12.02 -31.16 -9.25
CA GLY A 61 11.22 -32.19 -9.91
C GLY A 61 9.73 -31.83 -10.04
N ILE A 62 9.40 -30.54 -10.05
CA ILE A 62 8.03 -30.03 -10.10
C ILE A 62 7.74 -29.48 -11.49
N THR A 63 6.64 -29.94 -12.10
CA THR A 63 6.14 -29.45 -13.39
C THR A 63 4.93 -28.55 -13.18
N PRO A 64 5.08 -27.21 -13.26
CA PRO A 64 3.94 -26.30 -13.19
C PRO A 64 3.11 -26.35 -14.47
N ASP A 65 1.81 -26.08 -14.36
CA ASP A 65 0.93 -25.85 -15.53
C ASP A 65 1.41 -24.66 -16.35
N PHE A 66 1.80 -23.60 -15.63
CA PHE A 66 2.46 -22.43 -16.16
C PHE A 66 3.16 -21.65 -15.05
N VAL A 67 4.14 -20.85 -15.46
CA VAL A 67 4.72 -19.76 -14.66
C VAL A 67 4.55 -18.48 -15.45
N GLU A 68 4.03 -17.43 -14.83
CA GLU A 68 3.85 -16.14 -15.49
C GLU A 68 4.08 -14.97 -14.54
N PHE A 69 4.47 -13.85 -15.13
CA PHE A 69 4.54 -12.57 -14.42
C PHE A 69 3.20 -11.85 -14.59
N ASP A 70 2.58 -11.51 -13.47
CA ASP A 70 1.30 -10.78 -13.41
C ASP A 70 1.34 -9.77 -12.25
N ASN A 71 1.05 -8.51 -12.57
CA ASN A 71 0.94 -7.38 -11.64
C ASN A 71 2.07 -7.31 -10.59
N GLY A 72 3.34 -7.37 -11.01
CA GLY A 72 4.48 -7.22 -10.09
C GLY A 72 4.82 -8.47 -9.29
N SER A 73 4.22 -9.61 -9.61
CA SER A 73 4.48 -10.90 -8.97
C SER A 73 4.62 -12.02 -9.99
N ILE A 74 5.30 -13.10 -9.62
CA ILE A 74 5.34 -14.33 -10.42
C ILE A 74 4.40 -15.35 -9.81
N LYS A 75 3.56 -15.94 -10.65
CA LYS A 75 2.55 -16.91 -10.30
C LYS A 75 2.86 -18.24 -10.98
N ALA A 76 3.00 -19.30 -10.20
CA ALA A 76 3.19 -20.66 -10.68
C ALA A 76 1.97 -21.51 -10.29
N ARG A 77 1.19 -21.97 -11.29
CA ARG A 77 0.02 -22.82 -11.06
C ARG A 77 0.43 -24.29 -11.04
N LEU A 78 -0.12 -25.04 -10.09
CA LEU A 78 0.30 -26.39 -9.75
C LEU A 78 -0.90 -27.33 -9.73
N ALA A 79 -0.63 -28.63 -9.88
CA ALA A 79 -1.68 -29.64 -9.99
C ALA A 79 -2.43 -29.88 -8.68
N ASP A 80 -1.72 -29.84 -7.55
CA ASP A 80 -2.22 -30.23 -6.24
C ASP A 80 -1.51 -29.50 -5.09
N THR A 81 -2.08 -29.58 -3.90
CA THR A 81 -1.60 -28.89 -2.69
C THR A 81 -0.26 -29.43 -2.19
N ASP A 82 0.05 -30.71 -2.37
CA ASP A 82 1.34 -31.27 -1.92
C ASP A 82 2.48 -30.73 -2.79
N THR A 83 2.25 -30.67 -4.10
CA THR A 83 3.15 -30.04 -5.06
C THR A 83 3.28 -28.54 -4.78
N GLN A 84 2.21 -27.88 -4.36
CA GLN A 84 2.22 -26.48 -3.92
C GLN A 84 3.13 -26.22 -2.73
N LEU A 85 3.06 -27.05 -1.68
CA LEU A 85 3.92 -26.91 -0.51
C LEU A 85 5.39 -27.13 -0.86
N LYS A 86 5.70 -28.16 -1.68
CA LYS A 86 7.06 -28.42 -2.16
C LYS A 86 7.60 -27.27 -3.01
N ALA A 87 6.78 -26.72 -3.91
CA ALA A 87 7.14 -25.58 -4.74
C ALA A 87 7.44 -24.34 -3.90
N ARG A 88 6.60 -24.04 -2.91
CA ARG A 88 6.82 -22.95 -1.95
C ARG A 88 8.17 -23.11 -1.26
N ASP A 89 8.47 -24.29 -0.74
CA ASP A 89 9.72 -24.54 0.00
C ASP A 89 10.95 -24.43 -0.89
N ALA A 90 10.88 -24.95 -2.12
CA ALA A 90 11.94 -24.84 -3.11
C ALA A 90 12.21 -23.37 -3.49
N ILE A 91 11.16 -22.62 -3.83
CA ILE A 91 11.26 -21.19 -4.19
C ILE A 91 11.76 -20.39 -2.99
N THR A 92 11.25 -20.64 -1.78
CA THR A 92 11.70 -19.94 -0.57
C THR A 92 13.19 -20.14 -0.33
N ARG A 93 13.69 -21.38 -0.44
CA ARG A 93 15.12 -21.68 -0.25
C ARG A 93 16.01 -21.02 -1.30
N ALA A 94 15.55 -20.95 -2.55
CA ALA A 94 16.32 -20.39 -3.66
C ALA A 94 16.35 -18.85 -3.68
N PHE A 95 15.27 -18.21 -3.26
CA PHE A 95 15.12 -16.74 -3.32
C PHE A 95 15.43 -16.06 -1.98
N ASN A 96 15.29 -16.76 -0.86
CA ASN A 96 15.61 -16.25 0.49
C ASN A 96 16.66 -17.14 1.17
N PRO A 97 17.94 -17.11 0.74
CA PRO A 97 18.99 -17.91 1.35
C PRO A 97 19.29 -17.50 2.80
N ASN A 98 19.02 -16.24 3.15
CA ASN A 98 19.08 -15.76 4.53
C ASN A 98 17.66 -15.72 5.11
N ALA A 99 17.36 -16.61 6.06
CA ALA A 99 16.05 -16.67 6.71
C ALA A 99 15.76 -15.46 7.61
N ASP A 100 16.81 -14.81 8.12
CA ASP A 100 16.67 -13.66 9.00
C ASP A 100 16.38 -12.37 8.21
N ASP A 101 16.66 -12.33 6.91
CA ASP A 101 16.37 -11.17 6.04
C ASP A 101 15.80 -11.57 4.68
N PRO A 102 14.55 -12.06 4.64
CA PRO A 102 13.90 -12.47 3.40
C PRO A 102 13.67 -11.25 2.49
N GLN A 103 14.07 -11.37 1.23
CA GLN A 103 13.92 -10.31 0.23
C GLN A 103 12.64 -10.47 -0.59
N TYR A 104 12.13 -11.69 -0.67
CA TYR A 104 10.95 -12.05 -1.43
C TYR A 104 9.91 -12.70 -0.51
N ILE A 105 8.63 -12.47 -0.79
CA ILE A 105 7.53 -13.18 -0.15
C ILE A 105 7.10 -14.32 -1.07
N VAL A 106 7.10 -15.54 -0.54
CA VAL A 106 6.59 -16.73 -1.23
C VAL A 106 5.29 -17.15 -0.58
N ALA A 107 4.17 -16.79 -1.19
CA ALA A 107 2.82 -17.03 -0.67
C ALA A 107 2.15 -18.23 -1.37
N LEU A 108 1.33 -18.93 -0.62
CA LEU A 108 0.38 -19.91 -1.16
C LEU A 108 -0.87 -19.16 -1.63
N ASN A 109 -1.30 -19.38 -2.87
CA ASN A 109 -2.45 -18.73 -3.47
C ASN A 109 -3.31 -19.75 -4.24
N LEU A 110 -4.48 -19.32 -4.69
CA LEU A 110 -5.38 -20.06 -5.58
C LEU A 110 -5.61 -19.23 -6.84
N LEU A 111 -5.43 -19.87 -8.00
CA LEU A 111 -5.65 -19.23 -9.31
C LEU A 111 -6.75 -19.95 -10.07
N SER A 112 -7.40 -19.26 -11.00
CA SER A 112 -8.40 -19.89 -11.87
C SER A 112 -7.77 -21.07 -12.63
N ARG A 113 -8.48 -22.19 -12.68
CA ARG A 113 -8.10 -23.36 -13.48
C ARG A 113 -8.49 -23.21 -14.95
N SER A 114 -8.97 -22.04 -15.37
CA SER A 114 -9.33 -21.79 -16.75
C SER A 114 -8.13 -22.05 -17.69
N PRO A 115 -8.37 -22.59 -18.90
CA PRO A 115 -7.33 -22.77 -19.90
C PRO A 115 -6.76 -21.44 -20.36
N ARG A 116 -5.45 -21.39 -20.68
CA ARG A 116 -4.78 -20.16 -21.12
C ARG A 116 -5.36 -19.56 -22.41
N TRP A 117 -5.85 -20.41 -23.32
CA TRP A 117 -6.51 -19.91 -24.53
C TRP A 117 -7.73 -19.04 -24.20
N LEU A 118 -8.39 -19.32 -23.07
CA LEU A 118 -9.61 -18.65 -22.67
C LEU A 118 -9.32 -17.26 -22.10
N SER A 119 -8.29 -17.11 -21.28
CA SER A 119 -7.83 -15.80 -20.81
C SER A 119 -7.24 -14.95 -21.95
N MET A 120 -6.60 -15.58 -22.94
CA MET A 120 -6.06 -14.89 -24.12
C MET A 120 -7.13 -14.42 -25.12
N MET A 121 -8.33 -15.03 -25.09
CA MET A 121 -9.44 -14.66 -25.97
C MET A 121 -10.07 -13.33 -25.52
N ARG A 122 -9.54 -12.22 -26.03
CA ARG A 122 -10.19 -10.90 -25.96
C ARG A 122 -11.33 -10.82 -26.97
N VAL A 123 -12.48 -11.40 -26.64
CA VAL A 123 -13.68 -11.39 -27.51
C VAL A 123 -14.44 -10.05 -27.42
N ALA A 124 -14.16 -9.22 -26.41
CA ALA A 124 -14.67 -7.84 -26.27
C ALA A 124 -13.68 -6.93 -25.49
N VAL A 125 -14.14 -5.76 -25.03
CA VAL A 125 -13.34 -4.74 -24.30
C VAL A 125 -12.80 -5.26 -22.94
N ILE A 126 -13.32 -6.38 -22.42
CA ILE A 126 -13.04 -6.87 -21.06
C ILE A 126 -12.49 -8.30 -21.12
N GLU A 127 -11.52 -8.65 -20.28
CA GLU A 127 -10.98 -10.01 -20.20
C GLU A 127 -12.00 -10.98 -19.54
N PRO A 128 -12.25 -12.18 -20.11
CA PRO A 128 -13.16 -13.14 -19.51
C PRO A 128 -12.53 -13.79 -18.27
N ARG A 129 -12.75 -13.19 -17.11
CA ARG A 129 -12.34 -13.70 -15.79
C ARG A 129 -13.53 -14.30 -15.06
N PRO A 130 -13.32 -15.36 -14.24
CA PRO A 130 -14.37 -15.87 -13.37
C PRO A 130 -14.83 -14.78 -12.39
N MET A 131 -16.04 -14.93 -11.87
CA MET A 131 -16.54 -14.12 -10.76
C MET A 131 -15.63 -14.25 -9.54
N TYR A 132 -15.54 -13.18 -8.78
CA TYR A 132 -14.80 -13.18 -7.53
C TYR A 132 -15.57 -13.99 -6.49
N LEU A 133 -14.85 -14.85 -5.77
CA LEU A 133 -15.42 -15.62 -4.67
C LEU A 133 -15.13 -14.85 -3.38
N GLY A 134 -16.18 -14.60 -2.59
CA GLY A 134 -16.01 -13.96 -1.28
C GLY A 134 -15.17 -14.81 -0.31
N LEU A 135 -14.79 -14.21 0.82
CA LEU A 135 -14.04 -14.89 1.89
C LEU A 135 -14.71 -16.20 2.34
N ASP A 136 -16.04 -16.21 2.40
CA ASP A 136 -16.83 -17.38 2.84
C ASP A 136 -16.75 -18.56 1.87
N LEU A 137 -16.39 -18.27 0.62
CA LEU A 137 -16.33 -19.24 -0.48
C LEU A 137 -14.91 -19.70 -0.76
N ARG A 138 -13.96 -18.76 -0.79
CA ARG A 138 -12.53 -19.01 -1.03
C ARG A 138 -11.76 -19.43 0.21
N GLY A 139 -12.34 -19.23 1.39
CA GLY A 139 -11.60 -19.20 2.64
C GLY A 139 -10.62 -18.03 2.69
N GLY A 140 -9.93 -17.86 3.81
CA GLY A 140 -8.96 -16.80 4.02
C GLY A 140 -9.00 -16.25 5.43
N VAL A 141 -8.70 -14.95 5.56
CA VAL A 141 -8.69 -14.25 6.85
C VAL A 141 -9.55 -12.99 6.84
N HIS A 142 -10.21 -12.77 7.97
CA HIS A 142 -10.91 -11.55 8.34
C HIS A 142 -10.21 -10.91 9.53
N PHE A 143 -9.81 -9.66 9.39
CA PHE A 143 -9.28 -8.85 10.48
C PHE A 143 -10.16 -7.63 10.71
N LEU A 144 -10.48 -7.37 11.98
CA LEU A 144 -10.98 -6.08 12.42
C LEU A 144 -9.83 -5.34 13.08
N MET A 145 -9.43 -4.22 12.49
CA MET A 145 -8.35 -3.38 12.96
C MET A 145 -8.89 -2.08 13.55
N GLN A 146 -8.31 -1.62 14.67
CA GLN A 146 -8.62 -0.35 15.30
C GLN A 146 -7.42 0.59 15.17
N VAL A 147 -7.68 1.84 14.79
CA VAL A 147 -6.69 2.91 14.66
C VAL A 147 -6.63 3.70 15.97
N ASP A 148 -5.43 3.96 16.48
CA ASP A 148 -5.23 4.82 17.66
C ASP A 148 -5.43 6.30 17.30
N MET A 149 -6.68 6.76 17.39
CA MET A 149 -7.05 8.14 17.12
C MET A 149 -6.42 9.14 18.10
N LYS A 150 -6.11 8.70 19.33
CA LYS A 150 -5.50 9.57 20.34
C LYS A 150 -4.04 9.84 19.99
N ALA A 151 -3.32 8.83 19.51
CA ALA A 151 -1.96 8.99 19.00
C ALA A 151 -1.93 9.95 17.80
N ALA A 152 -2.89 9.85 16.87
CA ALA A 152 -3.00 10.75 15.72
C ALA A 152 -3.13 12.23 16.13
N VAL A 153 -4.02 12.51 17.08
CA VAL A 153 -4.26 13.87 17.60
C VAL A 153 -3.04 14.35 18.39
N THR A 154 -2.48 13.49 19.24
CA THR A 154 -1.26 13.78 20.02
C THR A 154 -0.11 14.22 19.11
N GLN A 155 0.15 13.46 18.05
CA GLN A 155 1.19 13.77 17.08
C GLN A 155 0.95 15.12 16.38
N LYS A 156 -0.32 15.45 16.05
CA LYS A 156 -0.65 16.75 15.45
C LYS A 156 -0.43 17.91 16.43
N VAL A 157 -0.76 17.73 17.71
CA VAL A 157 -0.52 18.74 18.75
C VAL A 157 0.99 18.94 19.01
N GLU A 158 1.81 17.90 18.87
CA GLU A 158 3.28 18.04 18.94
C GLU A 158 3.83 18.91 17.81
N GLY A 159 3.38 18.69 16.57
CA GLY A 159 3.75 19.52 15.41
C GLY A 159 3.32 20.99 15.58
N MET A 160 2.11 21.21 16.13
CA MET A 160 1.55 22.54 16.41
C MET A 160 2.48 23.40 17.28
N ALA A 161 3.15 22.82 18.29
CA ALA A 161 4.11 23.59 19.11
C ALA A 161 5.29 24.15 18.28
N GLY A 162 5.71 23.42 17.25
CA GLY A 162 6.73 23.86 16.28
C GLY A 162 6.23 24.94 15.34
N ASP A 163 5.00 24.79 14.84
CA ASP A 163 4.34 25.76 13.96
C ASP A 163 4.14 27.10 14.67
N VAL A 164 3.64 27.08 15.92
CA VAL A 164 3.49 28.27 16.79
C VAL A 164 4.82 28.99 16.97
N ARG A 165 5.89 28.25 17.29
CA ARG A 165 7.23 28.84 17.49
C ARG A 165 7.71 29.53 16.23
N THR A 166 7.50 28.91 15.08
CA THR A 166 7.95 29.44 13.79
C THR A 166 7.17 30.69 13.41
N LEU A 167 5.84 30.64 13.53
CA LEU A 167 4.97 31.77 13.22
C LEU A 167 5.27 32.99 14.10
N LEU A 168 5.45 32.80 15.41
CA LEU A 168 5.81 33.89 16.32
C LEU A 168 7.19 34.47 15.99
N ARG A 169 8.17 33.62 15.63
CA ARG A 169 9.50 34.07 15.20
C ARG A 169 9.44 34.88 13.91
N ASP A 170 8.67 34.42 12.92
CA ASP A 170 8.54 35.08 11.63
C ASP A 170 7.84 36.45 11.74
N LYS A 171 6.98 36.62 12.75
CA LYS A 171 6.33 37.89 13.10
C LYS A 171 7.12 38.75 14.11
N ASP A 172 8.32 38.31 14.51
CA ASP A 172 9.17 38.94 15.54
C ASP A 172 8.47 39.16 16.89
N ILE A 173 7.55 38.25 17.26
CA ILE A 173 6.80 38.29 18.51
C ILE A 173 7.55 37.50 19.58
N ARG A 174 8.01 38.19 20.62
CA ARG A 174 8.73 37.57 21.73
C ARG A 174 7.78 36.77 22.63
N HIS A 175 8.22 35.58 23.02
CA HIS A 175 7.52 34.72 23.98
C HIS A 175 8.46 34.27 25.11
N ALA A 176 7.92 34.09 26.31
CA ALA A 176 8.65 33.59 27.49
C ALA A 176 8.80 32.05 27.49
N GLY A 177 7.99 31.36 26.68
CA GLY A 177 8.08 29.91 26.51
C GLY A 177 6.87 29.34 25.81
N ILE A 178 7.07 28.24 25.09
CA ILE A 178 6.01 27.45 24.46
C ILE A 178 6.11 26.05 25.05
N ARG A 179 5.04 25.58 25.69
CA ARG A 179 4.97 24.26 26.31
C ARG A 179 3.67 23.59 25.93
N ARG A 180 3.75 22.29 25.63
CA ARG A 180 2.57 21.43 25.50
C ARG A 180 2.12 20.97 26.88
N ASP A 181 0.81 21.00 27.11
CA ASP A 181 0.16 20.41 28.27
C ASP A 181 -1.04 19.58 27.81
N GLY A 182 -0.86 18.25 27.76
CA GLY A 182 -1.84 17.33 27.18
C GLY A 182 -2.14 17.65 25.72
N ASP A 183 -3.40 17.96 25.42
CA ASP A 183 -3.89 18.30 24.07
C ASP A 183 -3.92 19.81 23.80
N THR A 184 -3.26 20.59 24.66
CA THR A 184 -3.23 22.06 24.61
C THR A 184 -1.79 22.57 24.49
N ILE A 185 -1.64 23.72 23.84
CA ILE A 185 -0.37 24.45 23.78
C ILE A 185 -0.49 25.72 24.61
N ILE A 186 0.40 25.86 25.58
CA ILE A 186 0.50 27.03 26.45
C ILE A 186 1.68 27.87 25.97
N VAL A 187 1.39 29.10 25.56
CA VAL A 187 2.41 30.10 25.22
C VAL A 187 2.38 31.21 26.26
N ARG A 188 3.55 31.54 26.82
CA ARG A 188 3.70 32.57 27.84
C ARG A 188 4.29 33.85 27.26
N PHE A 189 3.82 34.99 27.76
CA PHE A 189 4.21 36.34 27.36
C PHE A 189 4.47 37.21 28.59
N ARG A 190 5.35 38.21 28.45
CA ARG A 190 5.72 39.11 29.56
C ARG A 190 4.81 40.33 29.68
N ASP A 191 4.13 40.70 28.60
CA ASP A 191 3.30 41.89 28.54
C ASP A 191 2.03 41.65 27.71
N GLU A 192 0.99 42.44 27.97
CA GLU A 192 -0.32 42.26 27.35
C GLU A 192 -0.34 42.65 25.87
N ALA A 193 0.52 43.58 25.45
CA ALA A 193 0.61 44.02 24.06
C ALA A 193 1.16 42.90 23.17
N THR A 194 2.25 42.24 23.58
CA THR A 194 2.79 41.08 22.86
C THR A 194 1.84 39.90 22.88
N ARG A 195 1.15 39.63 24.00
CA ARG A 195 0.09 38.61 24.07
C ARG A 195 -1.01 38.87 23.03
N THR A 196 -1.49 40.11 22.94
CA THR A 196 -2.57 40.48 22.02
C THR A 196 -2.12 40.39 20.56
N ALA A 197 -0.89 40.84 20.26
CA ALA A 197 -0.29 40.68 18.94
C ALA A 197 -0.13 39.20 18.56
N ALA A 198 0.30 38.36 19.50
CA ALA A 198 0.41 36.92 19.32
C ALA A 198 -0.96 36.27 19.06
N MET A 199 -1.97 36.63 19.86
CA MET A 199 -3.35 36.13 19.69
C MET A 199 -3.86 36.37 18.27
N ASN A 200 -3.71 37.58 17.75
CA ASN A 200 -4.13 37.93 16.40
C ASN A 200 -3.33 37.14 15.35
N ALA A 201 -2.00 37.12 15.48
CA ALA A 201 -1.15 36.40 14.54
C ALA A 201 -1.43 34.89 14.50
N LEU A 202 -1.67 34.27 15.66
CA LEU A 202 -1.98 32.85 15.79
C LEU A 202 -3.39 32.53 15.25
N THR A 203 -4.37 33.38 15.54
CA THR A 203 -5.75 33.19 15.03
C THR A 203 -5.80 33.32 13.50
N ASP A 204 -5.04 34.26 12.94
CA ASP A 204 -4.96 34.46 11.49
C ASP A 204 -4.13 33.38 10.79
N GLY A 205 -3.04 32.93 11.42
CA GLY A 205 -2.08 31.99 10.83
C GLY A 205 -2.45 30.51 11.01
N LEU A 206 -3.22 30.16 12.05
CA LEU A 206 -3.56 28.79 12.43
C LEU A 206 -5.09 28.64 12.56
N PRO A 207 -5.83 28.60 11.44
CA PRO A 207 -7.29 28.62 11.44
C PRO A 207 -7.93 27.35 12.02
N ASP A 208 -7.17 26.26 12.19
CA ASP A 208 -7.64 25.00 12.78
C ASP A 208 -7.65 25.00 14.32
N GLU A 209 -7.13 26.07 14.93
CA GLU A 209 -6.94 26.18 16.37
C GLU A 209 -7.86 27.24 16.98
N LEU A 210 -8.19 27.05 18.26
CA LEU A 210 -8.86 28.01 19.10
C LEU A 210 -7.86 28.52 20.11
N TRP A 211 -7.60 29.82 20.05
CA TRP A 211 -6.73 30.52 20.97
C TRP A 211 -7.56 31.30 21.98
N SER A 212 -7.20 31.16 23.25
CA SER A 212 -7.89 31.79 24.38
C SER A 212 -6.89 32.25 25.43
N ASN A 213 -7.28 33.21 26.26
CA ASN A 213 -6.46 33.62 27.40
C ASN A 213 -6.47 32.49 28.44
N GLY A 214 -5.27 32.04 28.82
CA GLY A 214 -5.09 31.09 29.90
C GLY A 214 -5.13 31.75 31.27
N PRO A 215 -5.27 30.98 32.36
CA PRO A 215 -5.13 31.52 33.69
C PRO A 215 -3.70 32.06 33.87
N ASP A 216 -3.60 33.28 34.37
CA ASP A 216 -2.33 33.90 34.74
C ASP A 216 -1.74 33.10 35.90
N GLY A 217 -0.76 32.23 35.60
CA GLY A 217 -0.45 31.10 36.48
C GLY A 217 1.02 30.72 36.59
N GLY A 218 1.66 31.20 37.66
CA GLY A 218 2.85 30.58 38.27
C GLY A 218 3.98 31.53 38.71
N GLY A 219 3.70 32.46 39.64
CA GLY A 219 4.72 33.14 40.47
C GLY A 219 5.56 34.26 39.82
N GLY A 220 5.47 34.49 38.51
CA GLY A 220 6.31 35.46 37.79
C GLY A 220 5.61 36.60 37.06
N GLY A 221 4.28 36.65 37.02
CA GLY A 221 3.52 37.69 36.28
C GLY A 221 3.41 37.47 34.77
N ASP A 222 3.86 36.32 34.25
CA ASP A 222 3.72 35.98 32.83
C ASP A 222 2.25 35.69 32.46
N LEU A 223 1.76 36.31 31.39
CA LEU A 223 0.43 36.10 30.81
C LEU A 223 0.44 34.89 29.88
N ALA A 224 -0.64 34.10 29.87
CA ALA A 224 -0.72 32.88 29.06
C ALA A 224 -1.76 32.95 27.93
N LEU A 225 -1.41 32.36 26.78
CA LEU A 225 -2.36 31.94 25.75
C LEU A 225 -2.43 30.42 25.71
N ILE A 226 -3.64 29.89 25.59
CA ILE A 226 -3.91 28.47 25.43
C ILE A 226 -4.50 28.26 24.03
N GLY A 227 -3.78 27.49 23.23
CA GLY A 227 -4.23 26.98 21.94
C GLY A 227 -4.75 25.56 22.07
N GLN A 228 -5.90 25.27 21.47
CA GLN A 228 -6.48 23.92 21.37
C GLN A 228 -6.99 23.68 19.96
N LEU A 229 -6.97 22.44 19.48
CA LEU A 229 -7.58 22.11 18.18
C LEU A 229 -9.10 22.30 18.24
N LYS A 230 -9.69 22.86 17.16
CA LYS A 230 -11.15 22.91 17.01
C LYS A 230 -11.73 21.48 16.99
N PRO A 231 -12.93 21.25 17.55
CA PRO A 231 -13.58 19.94 17.47
C PRO A 231 -13.74 19.42 16.03
N GLN A 232 -13.96 20.32 15.07
CA GLN A 232 -14.00 19.97 13.65
C GLN A 232 -12.63 19.54 13.11
N SER A 233 -11.56 20.24 13.48
CA SER A 233 -10.20 19.88 13.06
C SER A 233 -9.77 18.55 13.67
N VAL A 234 -10.16 18.23 14.90
CA VAL A 234 -9.97 16.90 15.51
C VAL A 234 -10.65 15.80 14.67
N ARG A 235 -11.91 16.00 14.26
CA ARG A 235 -12.60 15.04 13.37
C ARG A 235 -11.90 14.90 12.02
N ASN A 236 -11.48 16.01 11.42
CA ASN A 236 -10.77 15.98 10.14
C ASN A 236 -9.45 15.19 10.26
N ILE A 237 -8.73 15.35 11.36
CA ILE A 237 -7.50 14.58 11.65
C ILE A 237 -7.81 13.09 11.77
N GLN A 238 -8.88 12.72 12.49
CA GLN A 238 -9.31 11.33 12.64
C GLN A 238 -9.69 10.69 11.29
N ASP A 239 -10.50 11.39 10.50
CA ASP A 239 -10.91 10.94 9.16
C ASP A 239 -9.71 10.80 8.21
N GLN A 240 -8.76 11.73 8.28
CA GLN A 240 -7.54 11.68 7.47
C GLN A 240 -6.62 10.53 7.91
N ALA A 241 -6.43 10.34 9.22
CA ALA A 241 -5.64 9.24 9.76
C ALA A 241 -6.22 7.89 9.34
N LEU A 242 -7.54 7.74 9.39
CA LEU A 242 -8.21 6.52 8.94
C LEU A 242 -8.02 6.26 7.44
N LYS A 243 -8.24 7.27 6.60
CA LYS A 243 -8.03 7.14 5.14
C LYS A 243 -6.58 6.78 4.80
N GLN A 244 -5.62 7.43 5.45
CA GLN A 244 -4.20 7.17 5.26
C GLN A 244 -3.83 5.74 5.65
N ASN A 245 -4.37 5.25 6.77
CA ASN A 245 -4.18 3.86 7.21
C ASN A 245 -4.83 2.85 6.26
N ILE A 246 -6.02 3.14 5.71
CA ILE A 246 -6.65 2.31 4.67
C ILE A 246 -5.77 2.22 3.42
N THR A 247 -5.24 3.35 2.94
CA THR A 247 -4.32 3.34 1.78
C THR A 247 -3.04 2.56 2.10
N THR A 248 -2.51 2.69 3.32
CA THR A 248 -1.32 1.95 3.76
C THR A 248 -1.57 0.44 3.80
N LEU A 249 -2.73 0.01 4.32
CA LEU A 249 -3.15 -1.38 4.30
C LEU A 249 -3.28 -1.93 2.88
N HIS A 250 -3.84 -1.14 1.96
CA HIS A 250 -3.99 -1.55 0.56
C HIS A 250 -2.65 -1.97 -0.07
N ASN A 251 -1.58 -1.19 0.15
CA ASN A 251 -0.26 -1.50 -0.39
C ASN A 251 0.35 -2.75 0.25
N ARG A 252 0.27 -2.86 1.58
CA ARG A 252 0.77 -4.04 2.32
C ARG A 252 0.07 -5.32 1.87
N ILE A 253 -1.21 -5.22 1.53
CA ILE A 253 -1.97 -6.36 1.04
C ILE A 253 -1.62 -6.70 -0.40
N ASN A 254 -1.29 -5.70 -1.23
CA ASN A 254 -0.74 -5.96 -2.56
C ASN A 254 0.60 -6.73 -2.47
N GLU A 255 1.43 -6.47 -1.46
CA GLU A 255 2.67 -7.23 -1.20
C GLU A 255 2.40 -8.70 -0.83
N LEU A 256 1.28 -8.98 -0.14
CA LEU A 256 0.82 -10.35 0.12
C LEU A 256 0.41 -11.09 -1.16
N GLY A 257 0.23 -10.38 -2.27
CA GLY A 257 -0.18 -10.97 -3.53
C GLY A 257 -1.65 -11.33 -3.61
N VAL A 258 -2.46 -10.82 -2.68
CA VAL A 258 -3.92 -11.03 -2.65
C VAL A 258 -4.53 -10.23 -3.78
N ALA A 259 -5.16 -10.91 -4.74
CA ALA A 259 -5.66 -10.26 -5.96
C ALA A 259 -6.82 -9.29 -5.71
N GLU A 260 -7.61 -9.52 -4.65
CA GLU A 260 -8.89 -8.84 -4.40
C GLU A 260 -9.18 -8.68 -2.89
N PRO A 261 -8.47 -7.80 -2.16
CA PRO A 261 -8.81 -7.57 -0.77
C PRO A 261 -10.00 -6.63 -0.59
N VAL A 262 -10.84 -6.91 0.41
CA VAL A 262 -11.89 -5.99 0.82
C VAL A 262 -11.38 -5.21 2.03
N ILE A 263 -11.17 -3.91 1.85
CA ILE A 263 -10.74 -2.99 2.91
C ILE A 263 -11.82 -1.93 3.05
N GLN A 264 -12.51 -1.94 4.18
CA GLN A 264 -13.65 -1.05 4.40
C GLN A 264 -13.58 -0.42 5.79
N GLN A 265 -13.92 0.85 5.87
CA GLN A 265 -14.12 1.52 7.14
C GLN A 265 -15.34 0.93 7.86
N GLN A 266 -15.18 0.59 9.15
CA GLN A 266 -16.26 0.17 10.03
C GLN A 266 -16.33 1.12 11.23
N GLY A 267 -17.30 2.04 11.23
CA GLY A 267 -17.42 3.05 12.29
C GLY A 267 -16.38 4.16 12.17
N ILE A 268 -16.00 4.77 13.30
CA ILE A 268 -15.18 5.99 13.33
C ILE A 268 -13.68 5.65 13.32
N ASP A 269 -13.29 4.55 13.97
CA ASP A 269 -11.89 4.21 14.26
C ASP A 269 -11.48 2.81 13.83
N ARG A 270 -12.32 2.08 13.10
CA ARG A 270 -12.04 0.69 12.69
C ARG A 270 -12.02 0.49 11.19
N VAL A 271 -11.25 -0.50 10.78
CA VAL A 271 -11.11 -0.96 9.40
C VAL A 271 -11.28 -2.47 9.37
N VAL A 272 -12.22 -2.94 8.55
CA VAL A 272 -12.38 -4.36 8.20
C VAL A 272 -11.47 -4.67 7.04
N VAL A 273 -10.68 -5.73 7.19
CA VAL A 273 -9.81 -6.28 6.15
C VAL A 273 -10.20 -7.73 5.91
N GLN A 274 -10.57 -8.06 4.68
CA GLN A 274 -10.83 -9.44 4.26
C GLN A 274 -9.85 -9.81 3.16
N LEU A 275 -9.16 -10.92 3.34
CA LEU A 275 -8.16 -11.43 2.40
C LEU A 275 -8.58 -12.83 1.93
N PRO A 276 -9.41 -12.94 0.87
CA PRO A 276 -9.81 -14.22 0.30
C PRO A 276 -8.60 -14.98 -0.27
N GLY A 277 -8.61 -16.30 -0.11
CA GLY A 277 -7.59 -17.21 -0.66
C GLY A 277 -6.25 -17.21 0.10
N VAL A 278 -6.08 -16.37 1.13
CA VAL A 278 -4.88 -16.37 1.98
C VAL A 278 -4.86 -17.60 2.88
N GLN A 279 -3.84 -18.44 2.71
CA GLN A 279 -3.71 -19.67 3.52
C GLN A 279 -2.88 -19.48 4.79
N ASP A 280 -1.96 -18.51 4.82
CA ASP A 280 -1.05 -18.27 5.94
C ASP A 280 -1.46 -17.01 6.72
N THR A 281 -2.18 -17.21 7.81
CA THR A 281 -2.75 -16.13 8.62
C THR A 281 -1.69 -15.37 9.40
N ALA A 282 -0.68 -16.08 9.92
CA ALA A 282 0.42 -15.49 10.67
C ALA A 282 1.24 -14.57 9.78
N ARG A 283 1.53 -14.98 8.54
CA ARG A 283 2.21 -14.14 7.56
C ARG A 283 1.39 -12.94 7.13
N ALA A 284 0.08 -13.11 6.95
CA ALA A 284 -0.81 -12.00 6.64
C ALA A 284 -0.80 -10.93 7.75
N LYS A 285 -0.96 -11.38 9.00
CA LYS A 285 -0.87 -10.55 10.21
C LYS A 285 0.46 -9.83 10.31
N ASP A 286 1.54 -10.54 10.06
CA ASP A 286 2.89 -10.02 10.09
C ASP A 286 3.15 -8.91 9.07
N ILE A 287 2.47 -8.93 7.92
CA ILE A 287 2.63 -7.91 6.87
C ILE A 287 1.71 -6.71 7.12
N ILE A 288 0.44 -6.93 7.46
CA ILE A 288 -0.51 -5.83 7.70
C ILE A 288 -0.20 -5.06 8.98
N GLY A 289 0.33 -5.72 10.01
CA GLY A 289 0.61 -5.15 11.32
C GLY A 289 1.96 -4.42 11.43
N ARG A 290 2.75 -4.33 10.35
CA ARG A 290 4.05 -3.63 10.38
C ARG A 290 3.82 -2.15 10.65
N THR A 291 4.69 -1.51 11.42
CA THR A 291 4.79 -0.04 11.42
C THR A 291 6.06 0.31 10.64
N ALA A 292 5.91 1.25 9.71
CA ALA A 292 7.01 1.74 8.91
C ALA A 292 7.28 3.18 9.33
N THR A 293 8.50 3.48 9.74
CA THR A 293 8.92 4.84 10.08
C THR A 293 9.92 5.34 9.07
N LEU A 294 9.71 6.55 8.56
CA LEU A 294 10.63 7.18 7.62
C LEU A 294 11.68 7.98 8.40
N GLU A 295 12.95 7.90 7.98
CA GLU A 295 14.03 8.74 8.49
C GLU A 295 14.84 9.31 7.34
N ILE A 296 15.22 10.58 7.47
CA ILE A 296 16.06 11.25 6.51
C ILE A 296 17.42 11.47 7.15
N ARG A 297 18.46 10.92 6.52
CA ARG A 297 19.83 10.89 7.04
C ARG A 297 20.80 11.43 5.99
N MET A 298 21.85 12.11 6.44
CA MET A 298 22.93 12.57 5.54
C MET A 298 23.81 11.40 5.11
N VAL A 299 24.26 11.41 3.85
CA VAL A 299 25.30 10.50 3.37
C VAL A 299 26.67 11.11 3.68
N GLU A 300 27.52 10.33 4.33
CA GLU A 300 28.88 10.69 4.74
C GLU A 300 29.94 10.19 3.74
N ALA A 301 29.66 9.08 3.05
CA ALA A 301 30.52 8.55 2.00
C ALA A 301 29.75 7.63 1.03
N HIS A 302 30.13 7.66 -0.25
CA HIS A 302 29.67 6.71 -1.28
C HIS A 302 30.77 6.37 -2.30
N LEU A 303 30.52 5.35 -3.14
CA LEU A 303 31.43 4.88 -4.19
C LEU A 303 31.20 5.51 -5.57
N ASN A 304 30.07 6.20 -5.79
CA ASN A 304 29.79 6.82 -7.08
C ASN A 304 30.73 8.01 -7.34
N ASN A 305 31.61 7.92 -8.34
CA ASN A 305 32.58 8.96 -8.70
C ASN A 305 31.94 10.04 -9.60
N ASP A 306 30.89 10.69 -9.08
CA ASP A 306 30.32 11.88 -9.72
C ASP A 306 31.12 13.12 -9.29
N PRO A 307 31.81 13.82 -10.22
CA PRO A 307 32.63 15.00 -9.90
C PRO A 307 31.83 16.15 -9.27
N GLN A 308 30.50 16.14 -9.40
CA GLN A 308 29.64 17.18 -8.86
C GLN A 308 29.23 16.92 -7.40
N VAL A 309 29.56 15.75 -6.85
CA VAL A 309 29.12 15.29 -5.52
C VAL A 309 30.31 15.34 -4.53
N ARG A 310 30.09 15.95 -3.36
CA ARG A 310 31.13 16.29 -2.38
C ARG A 310 31.44 15.19 -1.36
N ASP A 311 30.55 14.23 -1.18
CA ASP A 311 30.67 13.09 -0.26
C ASP A 311 31.26 11.83 -0.92
N PHE A 312 31.93 11.99 -2.07
CA PHE A 312 32.71 10.90 -2.66
C PHE A 312 33.94 10.59 -1.79
N ASN A 313 33.95 9.40 -1.17
CA ASN A 313 35.08 8.92 -0.37
C ASN A 313 35.15 7.39 -0.38
N PRO A 314 35.79 6.78 -1.40
CA PRO A 314 35.81 5.34 -1.54
C PRO A 314 36.57 4.63 -0.40
N GLY A 315 37.64 5.25 0.12
CA GLY A 315 38.42 4.66 1.22
C GLY A 315 37.62 4.46 2.51
N LYS A 316 36.72 5.39 2.86
CA LYS A 316 35.82 5.22 4.00
C LYS A 316 34.81 4.09 3.80
N VAL A 317 34.25 3.98 2.59
CA VAL A 317 33.26 2.94 2.28
C VAL A 317 33.92 1.56 2.22
N GLU A 318 35.09 1.44 1.59
CA GLU A 318 35.85 0.19 1.55
C GLU A 318 36.29 -0.28 2.95
N GLY A 319 36.69 0.65 3.81
CA GLY A 319 36.97 0.37 5.22
C GLY A 319 35.74 -0.15 5.96
N ALA A 320 34.59 0.49 5.75
CA ALA A 320 33.32 0.07 6.34
C ALA A 320 32.88 -1.32 5.85
N ILE A 321 33.04 -1.62 4.56
CA ILE A 321 32.76 -2.96 3.99
C ILE A 321 33.64 -4.03 4.64
N LYS A 322 34.89 -3.69 5.00
CA LYS A 322 35.83 -4.55 5.73
C LYS A 322 35.56 -4.62 7.25
N GLY A 323 34.48 -3.99 7.74
CA GLY A 323 34.06 -3.99 9.14
C GLY A 323 34.56 -2.80 9.98
N ILE A 324 35.31 -1.85 9.39
CA ILE A 324 35.80 -0.65 10.09
C ILE A 324 34.85 0.51 9.79
N VAL A 325 33.73 0.56 10.52
CA VAL A 325 32.71 1.62 10.36
C VAL A 325 33.08 2.84 11.21
N PRO A 326 33.24 4.04 10.62
CA PRO A 326 33.52 5.27 11.39
C PRO A 326 32.47 5.56 12.46
N ALA A 327 32.90 6.11 13.60
CA ALA A 327 31.99 6.49 14.67
C ALA A 327 30.92 7.48 14.20
N GLY A 328 29.68 7.28 14.66
CA GLY A 328 28.54 8.10 14.25
C GLY A 328 27.98 7.78 12.86
N THR A 329 28.52 6.77 12.17
CA THR A 329 28.02 6.32 10.86
C THR A 329 27.53 4.87 10.88
N GLU A 330 26.73 4.52 9.88
CA GLU A 330 26.18 3.20 9.65
C GLU A 330 26.31 2.84 8.18
N LEU A 331 26.87 1.67 7.88
CA LEU A 331 26.95 1.18 6.51
C LEU A 331 25.58 0.63 6.10
N MET A 332 25.03 1.19 5.04
CA MET A 332 23.77 0.77 4.46
C MET A 332 23.92 0.52 2.97
N TYR A 333 22.94 -0.17 2.39
CA TYR A 333 22.91 -0.46 0.97
C TYR A 333 21.67 0.18 0.37
N SER A 334 21.88 1.03 -0.63
CA SER A 334 20.82 1.50 -1.52
C SER A 334 20.66 0.50 -2.65
N ARG A 335 19.46 -0.04 -2.79
CA ARG A 335 19.14 -1.00 -3.84
C ARG A 335 18.28 -0.30 -4.89
N ARG A 336 18.95 0.29 -5.88
CA ARG A 336 18.31 0.90 -7.04
C ARG A 336 18.71 0.09 -8.26
N ASP A 337 17.73 -0.32 -9.07
CA ASP A 337 17.95 -1.02 -10.35
C ASP A 337 18.63 -2.39 -10.25
N GLY A 338 18.38 -3.11 -9.16
CA GLY A 338 19.02 -4.41 -8.92
C GLY A 338 20.52 -4.33 -8.65
N ARG A 339 21.07 -3.12 -8.49
CA ARG A 339 22.46 -2.89 -8.04
C ARG A 339 22.45 -2.46 -6.58
N GLU A 340 23.36 -3.04 -5.81
CA GLU A 340 23.60 -2.61 -4.43
C GLU A 340 24.70 -1.55 -4.42
N GLU A 341 24.34 -0.33 -4.02
CA GLU A 341 25.28 0.75 -3.77
C GLU A 341 25.53 0.85 -2.25
N PRO A 342 26.76 0.60 -1.75
CA PRO A 342 27.09 0.84 -0.35
C PRO A 342 27.16 2.36 -0.09
N LEU A 343 26.40 2.80 0.90
CA LEU A 343 26.34 4.17 1.38
C LEU A 343 26.66 4.19 2.86
N LEU A 344 27.56 5.09 3.26
CA LEU A 344 27.83 5.35 4.66
C LEU A 344 26.91 6.47 5.12
N LEU A 345 25.90 6.15 5.93
CA LEU A 345 24.93 7.13 6.42
C LEU A 345 25.32 7.63 7.82
N SER A 346 24.99 8.88 8.11
CA SER A 346 25.06 9.40 9.48
C SER A 346 23.96 8.75 10.34
N LYS A 347 24.29 8.37 11.58
CA LYS A 347 23.31 7.92 12.58
C LYS A 347 22.39 9.05 13.06
N GLN A 348 22.78 10.30 12.83
CA GLN A 348 21.95 11.45 13.19
C GLN A 348 20.84 11.63 12.16
N VAL A 349 19.59 11.50 12.62
CA VAL A 349 18.40 11.76 11.82
C VAL A 349 18.25 13.27 11.65
N VAL A 350 18.13 13.72 10.40
CA VAL A 350 17.87 15.13 10.08
C VAL A 350 16.43 15.46 10.44
N PHE A 351 15.48 14.68 9.92
CA PHE A 351 14.07 14.70 10.29
C PHE A 351 13.46 13.32 10.04
N SER A 352 12.30 13.08 10.63
CA SER A 352 11.56 11.82 10.49
C SER A 352 10.30 12.01 9.66
N GLY A 353 9.65 10.90 9.31
CA GLY A 353 8.34 10.91 8.66
C GLY A 353 7.31 11.74 9.41
N ASN A 354 7.36 11.81 10.75
CA ASN A 354 6.41 12.59 11.55
C ASN A 354 6.41 14.09 11.19
N ASN A 355 7.49 14.58 10.57
CA ASN A 355 7.61 15.96 10.12
C ASN A 355 7.10 16.18 8.69
N LEU A 356 6.62 15.14 8.01
CA LEU A 356 6.14 15.20 6.63
C LEU A 356 4.62 15.40 6.62
N THR A 357 4.19 16.52 6.05
CA THR A 357 2.77 16.90 5.96
C THR A 357 2.13 16.48 4.65
N GLY A 358 2.94 16.23 3.61
CA GLY A 358 2.47 15.70 2.33
C GLY A 358 3.61 15.25 1.43
N ALA A 359 3.32 14.28 0.56
CA ALA A 359 4.18 13.88 -0.54
C ALA A 359 3.32 13.51 -1.74
N ASP A 360 3.58 14.09 -2.90
CA ASP A 360 2.78 13.93 -4.12
C ASP A 360 3.66 13.67 -5.33
N ALA A 361 3.30 12.67 -6.14
CA ALA A 361 3.95 12.46 -7.42
C ALA A 361 3.50 13.54 -8.41
N THR A 362 4.46 14.17 -9.08
CA THR A 362 4.25 15.26 -10.05
C THR A 362 5.09 14.96 -11.30
N ILE A 363 4.70 15.53 -12.44
CA ILE A 363 5.48 15.46 -13.68
C ILE A 363 6.22 16.78 -13.85
N ASP A 364 7.51 16.70 -14.18
CA ASP A 364 8.33 17.85 -14.52
C ASP A 364 7.92 18.37 -15.89
N GLN A 365 7.37 19.58 -15.92
CA GLN A 365 6.97 20.26 -17.16
C GLN A 365 8.16 20.59 -18.06
N GLN A 366 9.40 20.66 -17.53
CA GLN A 366 10.59 20.99 -18.31
C GLN A 366 11.27 19.76 -18.91
N ASN A 367 11.42 18.67 -18.15
CA ASN A 367 12.20 17.51 -18.60
C ASN A 367 11.38 16.24 -18.86
N SER A 368 10.04 16.30 -18.77
CA SER A 368 9.16 15.11 -18.86
C SER A 368 9.50 14.00 -17.86
N GLY A 369 10.28 14.32 -16.82
CA GLY A 369 10.67 13.39 -15.76
C GLY A 369 9.61 13.33 -14.66
N SER A 370 9.53 12.23 -13.93
CA SER A 370 8.66 12.13 -12.75
C SER A 370 9.40 12.61 -11.50
N LEU A 371 8.75 13.42 -10.67
CA LEU A 371 9.30 13.89 -9.39
C LEU A 371 8.31 13.69 -8.25
N VAL A 372 8.82 13.69 -7.03
CA VAL A 372 8.00 13.67 -5.81
C VAL A 372 8.12 15.03 -5.12
N SER A 373 7.02 15.76 -5.06
CA SER A 373 6.89 17.01 -4.30
C SER A 373 6.65 16.67 -2.84
N VAL A 374 7.50 17.17 -1.96
CA VAL A 374 7.47 16.89 -0.53
C VAL A 374 7.22 18.19 0.24
N THR A 375 6.32 18.13 1.22
CA THR A 375 6.04 19.22 2.15
C THR A 375 6.28 18.76 3.58
N LEU A 376 7.02 19.57 4.34
CA LEU A 376 7.33 19.36 5.76
C LEU A 376 6.58 20.35 6.64
N ASP A 377 6.44 20.01 7.92
CA ASP A 377 6.06 20.95 8.97
C ASP A 377 7.18 21.98 9.24
N ALA A 378 6.93 22.91 10.16
CA ALA A 378 7.90 23.95 10.44
C ALA A 378 9.22 23.43 11.06
N GLN A 379 9.14 22.39 11.90
CA GLN A 379 10.30 21.78 12.55
C GLN A 379 11.19 21.05 11.53
N GLY A 380 10.61 20.20 10.69
CA GLY A 380 11.27 19.51 9.60
C GLY A 380 11.84 20.47 8.58
N GLY A 381 11.11 21.53 8.22
CA GLY A 381 11.61 22.58 7.33
C GLY A 381 12.82 23.33 7.89
N ALA A 382 12.87 23.59 9.21
CA ALA A 382 14.04 24.20 9.85
C ALA A 382 15.24 23.24 9.87
N ALA A 383 15.03 21.97 10.19
CA ALA A 383 16.07 20.94 10.17
C ALA A 383 16.62 20.73 8.74
N MET A 384 15.75 20.72 7.73
CA MET A 384 16.11 20.60 6.32
C MET A 384 16.98 21.78 5.85
N ARG A 385 16.61 23.01 6.21
CA ARG A 385 17.43 24.21 5.90
C ARG A 385 18.82 24.11 6.53
N ALA A 386 18.89 23.75 7.81
CA ALA A 386 20.16 23.63 8.52
C ALA A 386 21.06 22.57 7.87
N ALA A 387 20.53 21.38 7.57
CA ALA A 387 21.29 20.30 6.96
C ALA A 387 21.73 20.60 5.51
N THR A 388 20.87 21.24 4.71
CA THR A 388 21.17 21.52 3.30
C THR A 388 22.08 22.73 3.10
N ARG A 389 22.05 23.73 4.00
CA ARG A 389 22.94 24.90 3.94
C ARG A 389 24.42 24.51 3.87
N GLU A 390 24.83 23.58 4.71
CA GLU A 390 26.21 23.06 4.75
C GLU A 390 26.39 21.84 3.82
N GLY A 391 25.28 21.19 3.47
CA GLY A 391 25.20 19.95 2.71
C GLY A 391 25.01 20.08 1.20
N VAL A 392 25.08 21.27 0.61
CA VAL A 392 24.97 21.43 -0.86
C VAL A 392 26.01 20.57 -1.56
N LYS A 393 25.58 19.85 -2.62
CA LYS A 393 26.31 18.82 -3.36
C LYS A 393 26.63 17.54 -2.57
N ARG A 394 26.03 17.32 -1.39
CA ARG A 394 26.09 16.02 -0.70
C ARG A 394 24.84 15.20 -1.00
N ARG A 395 24.88 13.88 -0.83
CA ARG A 395 23.69 13.03 -0.92
C ARG A 395 22.92 13.00 0.40
N MET A 396 21.60 12.87 0.29
CA MET A 396 20.69 12.74 1.43
C MET A 396 19.85 11.49 1.22
N ALA A 397 19.91 10.55 2.16
CA ALA A 397 19.22 9.28 2.06
C ALA A 397 17.84 9.36 2.72
N VAL A 398 16.85 8.82 2.02
CA VAL A 398 15.53 8.50 2.56
C VAL A 398 15.55 7.04 2.99
N VAL A 399 15.41 6.80 4.28
CA VAL A 399 15.49 5.48 4.91
C VAL A 399 14.12 5.10 5.43
N LEU A 400 13.63 3.93 5.02
CA LEU A 400 12.44 3.31 5.58
C LEU A 400 12.87 2.31 6.65
N ILE A 401 12.31 2.40 7.84
CA ILE A 401 12.57 1.45 8.92
C ILE A 401 11.31 0.64 9.13
N GLU A 402 11.39 -0.66 8.82
CA GLU A 402 10.32 -1.60 9.09
C GLU A 402 10.82 -2.68 10.05
N LYS A 403 10.09 -2.89 11.17
CA LYS A 403 10.50 -3.82 12.24
C LYS A 403 11.93 -3.60 12.76
N GLY A 404 12.35 -2.33 12.83
CA GLY A 404 13.71 -1.98 13.25
C GLY A 404 14.81 -2.29 12.22
N LYS A 405 14.45 -2.69 11.00
CA LYS A 405 15.40 -2.87 9.90
C LYS A 405 15.38 -1.65 8.99
N PRO A 406 16.47 -0.87 8.91
CA PRO A 406 16.55 0.28 8.04
C PRO A 406 16.86 -0.16 6.61
N GLU A 407 16.18 0.44 5.65
CA GLU A 407 16.34 0.21 4.21
C GLU A 407 16.36 1.54 3.46
N VAL A 408 17.35 1.73 2.58
CA VAL A 408 17.47 2.99 1.82
C VAL A 408 16.58 2.94 0.59
N LEU A 409 15.56 3.79 0.55
CA LEU A 409 14.66 3.93 -0.61
C LEU A 409 15.35 4.68 -1.74
N THR A 410 15.96 5.82 -1.42
CA THR A 410 16.65 6.66 -2.41
C THR A 410 17.67 7.56 -1.73
N ALA A 411 18.72 7.96 -2.46
CA ALA A 411 19.75 8.89 -2.01
C ALA A 411 20.04 9.96 -3.07
N PRO A 412 19.12 10.93 -3.28
CA PRO A 412 19.32 12.05 -4.19
C PRO A 412 20.43 13.00 -3.70
N THR A 413 21.00 13.75 -4.64
CA THR A 413 21.98 14.81 -4.36
C THR A 413 21.28 16.13 -4.05
N ILE A 414 21.74 16.83 -3.01
CA ILE A 414 21.25 18.16 -2.63
C ILE A 414 21.77 19.20 -3.62
N GLN A 415 20.86 19.87 -4.33
CA GLN A 415 21.22 20.87 -5.35
C GLN A 415 21.32 22.31 -4.81
N SER A 416 20.53 22.64 -3.80
CA SER A 416 20.45 23.99 -3.20
C SER A 416 20.05 23.91 -1.72
N GLU A 417 20.05 25.04 -1.01
CA GLU A 417 19.45 25.13 0.33
C GLU A 417 17.93 24.93 0.22
N LEU A 418 17.42 23.91 0.91
CA LEU A 418 16.02 23.50 0.82
C LEU A 418 15.26 23.90 2.07
N SER A 419 14.01 24.31 1.86
CA SER A 419 13.09 24.81 2.87
C SER A 419 12.14 23.68 3.35
N ASN A 420 10.97 24.06 3.85
CA ASN A 420 9.82 23.19 4.11
C ASN A 420 9.26 22.45 2.88
N ARG A 421 9.40 22.99 1.67
CA ARG A 421 8.97 22.33 0.43
C ARG A 421 10.17 22.07 -0.46
N PHE A 422 10.28 20.84 -0.95
CA PHE A 422 11.33 20.42 -1.88
C PHE A 422 10.82 19.33 -2.83
N GLN A 423 11.60 19.02 -3.86
CA GLN A 423 11.28 18.02 -4.86
C GLN A 423 12.39 16.97 -4.93
N ILE A 424 12.01 15.70 -5.05
CA ILE A 424 12.92 14.58 -5.28
C ILE A 424 12.79 14.18 -6.75
N SER A 425 13.86 14.36 -7.52
CA SER A 425 13.93 14.02 -8.94
C SER A 425 14.66 12.69 -9.18
N GLY A 426 14.75 12.28 -10.45
CA GLY A 426 15.49 11.07 -10.85
C GLY A 426 14.70 9.77 -10.69
N MET A 427 13.37 9.84 -10.80
CA MET A 427 12.50 8.67 -10.94
C MET A 427 12.45 8.26 -12.42
N LYS A 428 12.43 6.95 -12.68
CA LYS A 428 12.42 6.40 -14.03
C LYS A 428 11.06 6.44 -14.69
N SER A 429 10.01 6.33 -13.88
CA SER A 429 8.64 6.29 -14.36
C SER A 429 7.68 6.99 -13.40
N PRO A 430 6.50 7.39 -13.88
CA PRO A 430 5.44 7.94 -13.04
C PRO A 430 5.00 6.97 -11.94
N GLU A 431 5.03 5.67 -12.20
CA GLU A 431 4.71 4.64 -11.21
C GLU A 431 5.72 4.66 -10.05
N GLU A 432 7.02 4.75 -10.33
CA GLU A 432 8.05 4.84 -9.29
C GLU A 432 7.89 6.09 -8.40
N ALA A 433 7.52 7.23 -9.00
CA ALA A 433 7.24 8.44 -8.24
C ALA A 433 5.99 8.29 -7.35
N ASN A 434 4.94 7.64 -7.85
CA ASN A 434 3.74 7.33 -7.07
C ASN A 434 4.04 6.38 -5.91
N ASP A 435 4.80 5.31 -6.16
CA ASP A 435 5.23 4.35 -5.15
C ASP A 435 6.01 5.06 -4.03
N LEU A 436 7.00 5.89 -4.39
CA LEU A 436 7.80 6.62 -3.41
C LEU A 436 6.96 7.64 -2.63
N ALA A 437 6.13 8.45 -3.29
CA ALA A 437 5.25 9.40 -2.63
C ALA A 437 4.34 8.71 -1.62
N LEU A 438 3.83 7.53 -1.99
CA LEU A 438 2.97 6.73 -1.16
C LEU A 438 3.70 6.14 0.05
N LEU A 439 4.91 5.59 -0.13
CA LEU A 439 5.76 5.10 0.95
C LEU A 439 6.14 6.23 1.93
N MET A 440 6.45 7.42 1.41
CA MET A 440 6.74 8.58 2.25
C MET A 440 5.53 9.00 3.09
N ARG A 441 4.31 9.02 2.51
CA ARG A 441 3.07 9.30 3.27
C ARG A 441 2.73 8.21 4.28
N ALA A 442 2.96 6.94 3.92
CA ALA A 442 2.72 5.81 4.82
C ALA A 442 3.61 5.90 6.08
N GLY A 443 4.81 6.47 5.95
CA GLY A 443 5.73 6.69 7.07
C GLY A 443 5.52 7.99 7.86
N SER A 444 4.58 8.88 7.47
CA SER A 444 4.51 10.23 8.01
C SER A 444 3.38 10.55 8.98
N LEU A 445 2.27 9.82 8.90
CA LEU A 445 1.08 10.12 9.70
C LEU A 445 0.20 8.88 9.88
N ALA A 446 0.81 7.70 9.97
CA ALA A 446 0.08 6.48 10.28
C ALA A 446 -0.04 6.36 11.80
N ALA A 447 -1.22 6.65 12.32
CA ALA A 447 -1.54 6.28 13.70
C ALA A 447 -1.42 4.76 13.85
N PRO A 448 -0.81 4.26 14.94
CA PRO A 448 -0.69 2.83 15.18
C PRO A 448 -2.05 2.12 15.04
N MET A 449 -2.03 0.93 14.46
CA MET A 449 -3.21 0.09 14.32
C MET A 449 -3.03 -1.21 15.08
N GLU A 450 -4.08 -1.64 15.75
CA GLU A 450 -4.12 -2.91 16.47
C GLU A 450 -5.21 -3.81 15.89
N ILE A 451 -4.94 -5.12 15.88
CA ILE A 451 -5.93 -6.11 15.47
C ILE A 451 -6.76 -6.47 16.70
N ILE A 452 -8.04 -6.10 16.70
CA ILE A 452 -8.97 -6.37 17.80
C ILE A 452 -9.79 -7.62 17.59
N GLU A 453 -9.93 -8.08 16.34
CA GLU A 453 -10.60 -9.32 16.00
C GLU A 453 -9.89 -10.02 14.85
N GLU A 454 -9.74 -11.33 14.96
CA GLU A 454 -9.13 -12.21 13.94
C GLU A 454 -10.04 -13.43 13.76
N ARG A 455 -10.51 -13.66 12.53
CA ARG A 455 -11.23 -14.87 12.16
C ARG A 455 -10.61 -15.49 10.92
N THR A 456 -10.39 -16.79 10.96
CA THR A 456 -9.93 -17.56 9.82
C THR A 456 -11.11 -18.38 9.29
N VAL A 457 -11.38 -18.25 8.00
CA VAL A 457 -12.45 -19.00 7.32
C VAL A 457 -11.78 -20.08 6.47
N GLY A 458 -12.15 -21.34 6.73
CA GLY A 458 -11.58 -22.47 5.99
C GLY A 458 -12.19 -22.58 4.57
N PRO A 459 -11.38 -22.87 3.53
CA PRO A 459 -11.88 -23.01 2.16
C PRO A 459 -12.85 -24.18 1.96
N SER A 460 -12.81 -25.21 2.82
CA SER A 460 -13.67 -26.39 2.71
C SER A 460 -15.14 -26.10 2.93
N LEU A 461 -15.47 -25.21 3.89
CA LEU A 461 -16.86 -24.84 4.17
C LEU A 461 -17.51 -24.12 2.99
N GLY A 462 -16.75 -23.25 2.32
CA GLY A 462 -17.18 -22.56 1.11
C GLY A 462 -17.35 -23.50 -0.08
N ALA A 463 -16.36 -24.36 -0.32
CA ALA A 463 -16.38 -25.30 -1.44
C ALA A 463 -17.58 -26.26 -1.40
N ASP A 464 -17.92 -26.78 -0.22
CA ASP A 464 -19.07 -27.66 -0.04
C ASP A 464 -20.39 -26.92 -0.29
N ASN A 465 -20.52 -25.68 0.19
CA ASN A 465 -21.68 -24.83 -0.06
C ASN A 465 -21.86 -24.51 -1.55
N ILE A 466 -20.77 -24.22 -2.27
CA ILE A 466 -20.79 -24.00 -3.73
C ILE A 466 -21.27 -25.26 -4.43
N ARG A 467 -20.72 -26.42 -4.07
CA ARG A 467 -21.09 -27.70 -4.68
C ARG A 467 -22.57 -28.01 -4.47
N MET A 468 -23.06 -27.87 -3.24
CA MET A 468 -24.48 -28.08 -2.94
C MET A 468 -25.38 -27.06 -3.66
N GLY A 469 -24.95 -25.81 -3.77
CA GLY A 469 -25.66 -24.78 -4.52
C GLY A 469 -25.74 -25.09 -6.02
N PHE A 470 -24.64 -25.52 -6.62
CA PHE A 470 -24.58 -25.92 -8.03
C PHE A 470 -25.43 -27.17 -8.30
N ASP A 471 -25.33 -28.19 -7.45
CA ASP A 471 -26.15 -29.39 -7.53
C ASP A 471 -27.65 -29.05 -7.39
N SER A 472 -28.01 -28.18 -6.45
CA SER A 472 -29.39 -27.71 -6.26
C SER A 472 -29.92 -26.97 -7.48
N LEU A 473 -29.12 -26.07 -8.07
CA LEU A 473 -29.48 -25.33 -9.27
C LEU A 473 -29.63 -26.28 -10.46
N MET A 474 -28.71 -27.23 -10.63
CA MET A 474 -28.75 -28.23 -11.70
C MET A 474 -30.00 -29.12 -11.59
N TYR A 475 -30.27 -29.71 -10.41
CA TYR A 475 -31.45 -30.56 -10.22
C TYR A 475 -32.75 -29.78 -10.34
N GLY A 476 -32.82 -28.57 -9.78
CA GLY A 476 -33.98 -27.69 -9.92
C GLY A 476 -34.24 -27.29 -11.37
N PHE A 477 -33.18 -26.94 -12.12
CA PHE A 477 -33.27 -26.62 -13.54
C PHE A 477 -33.76 -27.81 -14.36
N ILE A 478 -33.23 -29.02 -14.12
CA ILE A 478 -33.69 -30.25 -14.78
C ILE A 478 -35.17 -30.51 -14.48
N ALA A 479 -35.58 -30.43 -13.21
CA ALA A 479 -36.97 -30.67 -12.82
C ALA A 479 -37.94 -29.68 -13.50
N ILE A 480 -37.62 -28.39 -13.51
CA ILE A 480 -38.43 -27.35 -14.18
C ILE A 480 -38.45 -27.59 -15.70
N SER A 481 -37.31 -27.93 -16.29
CA SER A 481 -37.18 -28.21 -17.72
C SER A 481 -38.07 -29.40 -18.14
N VAL A 482 -38.00 -30.50 -17.39
CA VAL A 482 -38.85 -31.68 -17.63
C VAL A 482 -40.33 -31.34 -17.47
N PHE A 483 -40.69 -30.61 -16.41
CA PHE A 483 -42.07 -30.16 -16.21
C PHE A 483 -42.58 -29.29 -17.37
N MET A 484 -41.80 -28.32 -17.81
CA MET A 484 -42.13 -27.44 -18.94
C MET A 484 -42.31 -28.24 -20.24
N MET A 485 -41.42 -29.18 -20.53
CA MET A 485 -41.52 -30.04 -21.72
C MET A 485 -42.74 -30.95 -21.68
N LEU A 486 -43.09 -31.51 -20.50
CA LEU A 486 -44.27 -32.36 -20.36
C LEU A 486 -45.58 -31.56 -20.46
N TYR A 487 -45.65 -30.40 -19.79
CA TYR A 487 -46.88 -29.61 -19.72
C TYR A 487 -47.15 -28.81 -21.00
N TYR A 488 -46.11 -28.21 -21.60
CA TYR A 488 -46.22 -27.33 -22.77
C TYR A 488 -45.71 -27.97 -24.08
N LEU A 489 -45.29 -29.24 -24.06
CA LEU A 489 -44.82 -29.99 -25.23
C LEU A 489 -43.71 -29.21 -25.98
N LEU A 490 -43.92 -28.93 -27.27
CA LEU A 490 -42.98 -28.21 -28.13
C LEU A 490 -42.69 -26.78 -27.64
N PHE A 491 -43.69 -26.08 -27.09
CA PHE A 491 -43.49 -24.75 -26.52
C PHE A 491 -42.67 -24.79 -25.22
N GLY A 492 -42.72 -25.91 -24.50
CA GLY A 492 -41.88 -26.18 -23.34
C GLY A 492 -40.40 -26.26 -23.69
N VAL A 493 -40.06 -26.86 -24.83
CA VAL A 493 -38.68 -26.93 -25.33
C VAL A 493 -38.12 -25.53 -25.61
N PHE A 494 -38.86 -24.69 -26.34
CA PHE A 494 -38.43 -23.31 -26.62
C PHE A 494 -38.29 -22.47 -25.34
N SER A 495 -39.20 -22.65 -24.38
CA SER A 495 -39.14 -21.96 -23.09
C SER A 495 -37.91 -22.38 -22.27
N THR A 496 -37.57 -23.67 -22.29
CA THR A 496 -36.38 -24.21 -21.62
C THR A 496 -35.10 -23.66 -22.23
N ILE A 497 -35.02 -23.57 -23.57
CA ILE A 497 -33.89 -22.94 -24.26
C ILE A 497 -33.78 -21.47 -23.85
N ALA A 498 -34.89 -20.72 -23.87
CA ALA A 498 -34.89 -19.32 -23.46
C ALA A 498 -34.43 -19.13 -22.00
N LEU A 499 -34.87 -20.01 -21.09
CA LEU A 499 -34.44 -20.00 -19.68
C LEU A 499 -32.94 -20.30 -19.55
N THR A 500 -32.42 -21.27 -20.31
CA THR A 500 -30.98 -21.60 -20.34
C THR A 500 -30.16 -20.40 -20.78
N VAL A 501 -30.58 -19.76 -21.89
CA VAL A 501 -29.90 -18.57 -22.42
C VAL A 501 -29.97 -17.43 -21.43
N ASN A 502 -31.10 -17.22 -20.76
CA ASN A 502 -31.23 -16.20 -19.72
C ASN A 502 -30.27 -16.44 -18.55
N LEU A 503 -30.20 -17.66 -18.03
CA LEU A 503 -29.28 -18.03 -16.94
C LEU A 503 -27.83 -17.78 -17.35
N LEU A 504 -27.46 -18.22 -18.56
CA LEU A 504 -26.13 -18.02 -19.12
C LEU A 504 -25.80 -16.53 -19.25
N LEU A 505 -26.70 -15.70 -19.76
CA LEU A 505 -26.48 -14.26 -19.87
C LEU A 505 -26.38 -13.58 -18.50
N LEU A 506 -27.14 -14.04 -17.50
CA LEU A 506 -27.07 -13.52 -16.14
C LEU A 506 -25.69 -13.76 -15.54
N VAL A 507 -25.17 -15.00 -15.63
CA VAL A 507 -23.82 -15.32 -15.16
C VAL A 507 -22.76 -14.53 -15.93
N ALA A 508 -22.92 -14.36 -17.25
CA ALA A 508 -22.00 -13.56 -18.04
C ALA A 508 -21.96 -12.09 -17.58
N VAL A 509 -23.10 -11.48 -17.27
CA VAL A 509 -23.17 -10.11 -16.76
C VAL A 509 -22.54 -10.00 -15.37
N LEU A 510 -22.81 -10.93 -14.45
CA LEU A 510 -22.16 -10.94 -13.14
C LEU A 510 -20.65 -11.08 -13.24
N SER A 511 -20.17 -11.97 -14.11
CA SER A 511 -18.74 -12.12 -14.42
C SER A 511 -18.16 -10.84 -15.03
N MET A 512 -18.87 -10.19 -15.95
CA MET A 512 -18.40 -8.95 -16.58
C MET A 512 -18.31 -7.78 -15.60
N LEU A 513 -19.23 -7.71 -14.64
CA LEU A 513 -19.24 -6.72 -13.56
C LEU A 513 -18.24 -7.05 -12.44
N GLN A 514 -17.58 -8.22 -12.50
CA GLN A 514 -16.71 -8.73 -11.44
C GLN A 514 -17.43 -8.72 -10.07
N ALA A 515 -18.70 -9.11 -10.06
CA ALA A 515 -19.47 -9.23 -8.83
C ALA A 515 -18.87 -10.34 -7.95
N THR A 516 -18.84 -10.09 -6.64
CA THR A 516 -18.40 -11.09 -5.64
C THR A 516 -19.57 -12.01 -5.30
N LEU A 517 -19.35 -13.32 -5.40
CA LEU A 517 -20.31 -14.37 -5.05
C LEU A 517 -20.28 -14.68 -3.54
#